data_AF-A0A3S3DZ18-F1
#
_entry.id   AF-A0A3S3DZ18-F1
#
_cell.length_a   1.000
_cell.length_b   1.000
_cell.length_c   1.000
_cell.angle_alpha   90.00
_cell.angle_beta   90.00
_cell.angle_gamma   90.00
#
_symmetry.space_group_name_H-M   'P 1'
#
loop_
_entity.id
_entity.type
_entity.pdbx_description
1 polymer ?
#
loop_
_entity_poly.entity_id
_entity_poly.type
_entity_poly.pdbx_seq_one_letter_code
_entity_poly.pdbx_strand_id
1 'polypeptide(L)'
;MAHVSWQAANAAGNYPSSYSGEATVVEVLPNRYLFALLGEETKYIALRTFAKEIGGVSVSPTGFAAVSQVHGIRNVPPQHYPLLVTFTDISDPKTVQKVDPNNLAAAFGPGVTLKRITLEITDDSVTAGKIVALLGWLNDPAVMENPGWSSLPIDSRGAIGALLSHYPDLRGSRK
;
A
#
# COMPACT_ATOMS: atom_id res chain seq x y z
N MET A 1 -6.76 3.10 -4.94
CA MET A 1 -7.48 3.25 -3.65
C MET A 1 -7.50 1.89 -3.00
N ALA A 2 -7.16 1.83 -1.71
CA ALA A 2 -7.03 0.59 -0.96
C ALA A 2 -8.20 0.42 0.01
N HIS A 3 -8.72 -0.79 0.09
CA HIS A 3 -9.80 -1.24 0.95
C HIS A 3 -9.24 -2.16 2.05
N VAL A 4 -9.79 -2.07 3.25
CA VAL A 4 -9.39 -2.93 4.36
C VAL A 4 -10.64 -3.57 4.93
N SER A 5 -10.68 -4.90 4.89
CA SER A 5 -11.75 -5.72 5.48
C SER A 5 -11.19 -6.53 6.65
N TRP A 6 -12.01 -6.68 7.69
CA TRP A 6 -11.63 -7.36 8.93
C TRP A 6 -12.55 -8.55 9.16
N GLN A 7 -11.99 -9.69 9.57
CA GLN A 7 -12.77 -10.86 10.00
C GLN A 7 -12.76 -10.98 11.54
N ALA A 8 -13.77 -11.67 12.08
CA ALA A 8 -13.84 -12.01 13.50
C ALA A 8 -12.58 -12.77 13.96
N ALA A 9 -12.25 -12.68 15.24
CA ALA A 9 -11.07 -13.33 15.82
C ALA A 9 -11.09 -14.83 15.48
N ASN A 10 -9.96 -15.35 15.00
CA ASN A 10 -9.77 -16.80 14.96
C ASN A 10 -9.66 -17.35 16.38
N ALA A 11 -9.68 -18.68 16.52
CA ALA A 11 -9.64 -19.37 17.81
C ALA A 11 -8.38 -19.05 18.66
N ALA A 12 -7.36 -18.41 18.09
CA ALA A 12 -6.14 -17.97 18.78
C ALA A 12 -6.18 -16.48 19.19
N GLY A 13 -7.30 -15.78 19.00
CA GLY A 13 -7.42 -14.35 19.30
C GLY A 13 -6.77 -13.43 18.24
N ASN A 14 -6.31 -13.99 17.11
CA ASN A 14 -5.83 -13.20 15.98
C ASN A 14 -7.03 -12.75 15.14
N TYR A 15 -7.12 -11.45 14.86
CA TYR A 15 -8.10 -10.89 13.94
C TYR A 15 -7.51 -10.91 12.53
N PRO A 16 -7.96 -11.81 11.63
CA PRO A 16 -7.49 -11.82 10.25
C PRO A 16 -7.95 -10.52 9.59
N SER A 17 -7.01 -9.65 9.29
CA SER A 17 -7.23 -8.44 8.51
C SER A 17 -6.79 -8.71 7.09
N SER A 18 -7.68 -8.57 6.12
CA SER A 18 -7.29 -8.54 4.71
C SER A 18 -7.41 -7.12 4.20
N TYR A 19 -6.31 -6.58 3.70
CA TYR A 19 -6.31 -5.35 2.91
C TYR A 19 -6.26 -5.74 1.45
N SER A 20 -7.15 -5.17 0.65
CA SER A 20 -7.21 -5.37 -0.79
C SER A 20 -7.27 -4.02 -1.49
N GLY A 21 -6.57 -3.86 -2.60
CA GLY A 21 -6.72 -2.71 -3.47
C GLY A 21 -5.40 -2.15 -3.94
N GLU A 22 -5.51 -1.09 -4.72
CA GLU A 22 -4.37 -0.55 -5.43
C GLU A 22 -3.60 0.47 -4.59
N ALA A 23 -2.27 0.38 -4.68
CA ALA A 23 -1.37 1.43 -4.26
C ALA A 23 -1.83 2.80 -4.76
N THR A 24 -1.64 3.82 -3.93
CA THR A 24 -1.90 5.20 -4.35
C THR A 24 -0.67 5.71 -5.08
N VAL A 25 -0.84 6.33 -6.25
CA VAL A 25 0.25 6.82 -7.09
C VAL A 25 0.07 8.31 -7.40
N VAL A 26 1.18 9.04 -7.39
CA VAL A 26 1.26 10.45 -7.79
C VAL A 26 2.41 10.60 -8.79
N GLU A 27 2.16 11.21 -9.94
CA GLU A 27 3.22 11.67 -10.82
C GLU A 27 3.85 12.94 -10.23
N VAL A 28 5.13 12.87 -9.84
CA VAL A 28 5.85 13.96 -9.17
C VAL A 28 6.58 14.84 -10.19
N LEU A 29 7.14 14.22 -11.22
CA LEU A 29 7.76 14.84 -12.40
C LEU A 29 7.32 14.05 -13.64
N PRO A 30 7.47 14.58 -14.87
CA PRO A 30 7.12 13.85 -16.08
C PRO A 30 7.72 12.44 -16.09
N ASN A 31 6.85 11.43 -16.14
CA ASN A 31 7.16 10.01 -16.11
C ASN A 31 7.90 9.51 -14.85
N ARG A 32 7.76 10.20 -13.71
CA ARG A 32 8.39 9.84 -12.42
C ARG A 32 7.34 9.85 -11.33
N TYR A 33 7.12 8.69 -10.72
CA TYR A 33 5.96 8.45 -9.88
C TYR A 33 6.35 8.06 -8.47
N LEU A 34 5.63 8.60 -7.49
CA LEU A 34 5.69 8.18 -6.09
C LEU A 34 4.51 7.27 -5.80
N PHE A 35 4.80 6.06 -5.33
CA PHE A 35 3.81 5.08 -4.91
C PHE A 35 3.79 5.01 -3.38
N ALA A 36 2.59 5.07 -2.81
CA ALA A 36 2.33 4.83 -1.39
C ALA A 36 1.74 3.42 -1.24
N LEU A 37 2.51 2.52 -0.62
CA LEU A 37 2.19 1.11 -0.48
C LEU A 37 1.62 0.86 0.92
N LEU A 38 0.40 0.34 0.99
CA LEU A 38 -0.15 -0.18 2.23
C LEU A 38 0.27 -1.65 2.36
N GLY A 39 1.04 -1.95 3.39
CA GLY A 39 1.45 -3.31 3.70
C GLY A 39 1.23 -3.66 5.17
N GLU A 40 1.84 -4.75 5.60
CA GLU A 40 1.73 -5.29 6.94
C GLU A 40 2.03 -4.26 8.04
N GLU A 41 3.10 -3.47 7.87
CA GLU A 41 3.52 -2.41 8.80
C GLU A 41 2.47 -1.29 8.96
N THR A 42 1.64 -1.08 7.93
CA THR A 42 0.63 -0.01 7.88
C THR A 42 -0.80 -0.53 7.87
N LYS A 43 -1.03 -1.82 8.13
CA LYS A 43 -2.38 -2.39 8.07
C LYS A 43 -3.39 -1.71 9.00
N TYR A 44 -2.91 -1.14 10.11
CA TYR A 44 -3.72 -0.37 11.07
C TYR A 44 -3.67 1.15 10.88
N ILE A 45 -3.23 1.63 9.71
CA ILE A 45 -3.08 3.08 9.43
C ILE A 45 -4.37 3.86 9.69
N ALA A 46 -5.55 3.28 9.41
CA ALA A 46 -6.84 3.91 9.68
C ALA A 46 -7.10 4.07 11.18
N LEU A 47 -6.91 3.02 11.99
CA LEU A 47 -7.04 3.09 13.44
C LEU A 47 -6.09 4.13 14.05
N ARG A 48 -4.85 4.21 13.55
CA ARG A 48 -3.85 5.16 14.03
C ARG A 48 -4.17 6.60 13.62
N THR A 49 -4.65 6.80 12.40
CA THR A 49 -4.95 8.13 11.87
C THR A 49 -6.19 8.74 12.53
N PHE A 50 -7.22 7.93 12.79
CA PHE A 50 -8.49 8.37 13.36
C PHE A 50 -8.61 8.07 14.86
N ALA A 51 -7.48 7.85 15.54
CA ALA A 51 -7.44 7.44 16.95
C ALA A 51 -8.22 8.39 17.87
N LYS A 52 -8.24 9.69 17.57
CA LYS A 52 -8.95 10.70 18.38
C LYS A 52 -10.46 10.55 18.26
N GLU A 53 -10.96 10.32 17.05
CA GLU A 53 -12.38 10.17 16.73
C GLU A 53 -12.98 8.89 17.32
N ILE A 54 -12.18 7.81 17.33
CA ILE A 54 -12.63 6.50 17.81
C ILE A 54 -12.37 6.27 19.31
N GLY A 55 -11.89 7.28 20.05
CA GLY A 55 -11.64 7.19 21.49
C GLY A 55 -10.38 6.41 21.88
N GLY A 56 -9.43 6.26 20.96
CA GLY A 56 -8.14 5.58 21.16
C GLY A 56 -7.94 4.40 20.22
N VAL A 57 -6.69 3.97 20.06
CA VAL A 57 -6.39 2.85 19.16
C VAL A 57 -6.78 1.53 19.81
N SER A 58 -7.74 0.83 19.21
CA SER A 58 -8.11 -0.53 19.60
C SER A 58 -8.02 -1.47 18.41
N VAL A 59 -7.14 -2.46 18.49
CA VAL A 59 -7.04 -3.54 17.48
C VAL A 59 -8.00 -4.66 17.88
N SER A 60 -9.29 -4.40 17.68
CA SER A 60 -10.39 -5.27 18.08
C SER A 60 -11.62 -5.00 17.20
N PRO A 61 -12.65 -5.87 17.22
CA PRO A 61 -13.86 -5.67 16.42
C PRO A 61 -14.55 -4.34 16.72
N THR A 62 -14.52 -3.89 17.97
CA THR A 62 -15.10 -2.60 18.37
C THR A 62 -14.29 -1.44 17.81
N GLY A 63 -12.96 -1.52 17.80
CA GLY A 63 -12.11 -0.51 17.16
C GLY A 63 -12.28 -0.45 15.64
N PHE A 64 -12.38 -1.59 14.97
CA PHE A 64 -12.63 -1.65 13.53
C PHE A 64 -14.02 -1.13 13.16
N ALA A 65 -15.04 -1.48 13.94
CA ALA A 65 -16.38 -0.94 13.79
C ALA A 65 -16.39 0.57 14.04
N ALA A 66 -15.65 1.07 15.03
CA ALA A 66 -15.57 2.51 15.27
C ALA A 66 -14.97 3.25 14.06
N VAL A 67 -13.88 2.73 13.47
CA VAL A 67 -13.29 3.33 12.27
C VAL A 67 -14.23 3.30 11.07
N SER A 68 -15.01 2.23 10.87
CA SER A 68 -15.95 2.16 9.74
C SER A 68 -17.11 3.15 9.83
N GLN A 69 -17.36 3.73 11.01
CA GLN A 69 -18.34 4.81 11.20
C GLN A 69 -17.72 6.21 11.08
N VAL A 70 -16.41 6.33 10.89
CA VAL A 70 -15.75 7.63 10.72
C VAL A 70 -15.72 8.00 9.24
N HIS A 71 -15.98 9.27 8.96
CA HIS A 71 -15.90 9.84 7.62
C HIS A 71 -14.89 10.98 7.54
N GLY A 72 -14.43 11.22 6.32
CA GLY A 72 -13.63 12.38 5.95
C GLY A 72 -12.12 12.15 5.97
N ILE A 73 -11.38 13.25 5.86
CA ILE A 73 -9.95 13.27 5.60
C ILE A 73 -9.17 13.64 6.87
N ARG A 74 -8.07 12.93 7.13
CA ARG A 74 -7.12 13.27 8.20
C ARG A 74 -5.68 13.17 7.75
N ASN A 75 -4.82 13.99 8.36
CA ASN A 75 -3.39 13.86 8.19
C ASN A 75 -2.92 12.58 8.88
N VAL A 76 -2.20 11.74 8.14
CA VAL A 76 -1.53 10.58 8.73
C VAL A 76 -0.38 11.10 9.60
N PRO A 77 -0.20 10.60 10.83
CA PRO A 77 0.99 10.92 11.62
C PRO A 77 2.26 10.41 10.91
N PRO A 78 3.37 11.17 10.86
CA PRO A 78 4.58 10.78 10.12
C PRO A 78 5.13 9.38 10.47
N GLN A 79 5.05 8.97 11.74
CA GLN A 79 5.45 7.64 12.20
C GLN A 79 4.59 6.48 11.67
N HIS A 80 3.49 6.80 10.98
CA HIS A 80 2.57 5.85 10.37
C HIS A 80 2.46 6.05 8.85
N TYR A 81 3.39 6.79 8.25
CA TYR A 81 3.43 6.91 6.80
C TYR A 81 3.61 5.54 6.13
N PRO A 82 2.91 5.30 5.02
CA PRO A 82 3.09 4.10 4.23
C PRO A 82 4.51 4.03 3.66
N LEU A 83 4.90 2.83 3.25
CA LEU A 83 6.13 2.66 2.49
C LEU A 83 6.00 3.44 1.19
N LEU A 84 6.92 4.39 0.99
CA LEU A 84 7.00 5.17 -0.24
C LEU A 84 8.05 4.55 -1.15
N VAL A 85 7.70 4.32 -2.41
CA VAL A 85 8.63 3.83 -3.43
C VAL A 85 8.52 4.62 -4.73
N THR A 86 9.58 4.61 -5.51
CA THR A 86 9.61 5.07 -6.90
C THR A 86 10.39 4.07 -7.73
N PHE A 87 10.21 4.12 -9.04
CA PHE A 87 11.10 3.46 -10.01
C PHE A 87 11.98 4.53 -10.64
N THR A 88 13.28 4.28 -10.80
CA THR A 88 14.12 5.21 -11.60
C THR A 88 13.83 5.05 -13.09
N ASP A 89 13.44 3.85 -13.52
CA ASP A 89 12.84 3.54 -14.81
C ASP A 89 11.55 2.76 -14.60
N ILE A 90 10.40 3.38 -14.90
CA ILE A 90 9.10 2.77 -14.70
C ILE A 90 8.89 1.49 -15.54
N SER A 91 9.65 1.33 -16.62
CA SER A 91 9.59 0.14 -17.47
C SER A 91 10.44 -1.03 -16.96
N ASP A 92 11.33 -0.79 -15.98
CA ASP A 92 12.18 -1.82 -15.39
C ASP A 92 11.84 -2.07 -13.90
N PRO A 93 11.23 -3.22 -13.56
CA PRO A 93 10.88 -3.58 -12.18
C PRO A 93 12.08 -3.65 -11.23
N LYS A 94 13.31 -3.79 -11.74
CA LYS A 94 14.53 -3.88 -10.94
C LYS A 94 14.96 -2.52 -10.37
N THR A 95 14.39 -1.43 -10.88
CA THR A 95 14.81 -0.06 -10.53
C THR A 95 13.99 0.57 -9.41
N VAL A 96 13.14 -0.21 -8.75
CA VAL A 96 12.40 0.26 -7.59
C VAL A 96 13.33 0.59 -6.43
N GLN A 97 13.06 1.72 -5.81
CA GLN A 97 13.79 2.21 -4.65
C GLN A 97 12.84 2.80 -3.62
N LYS A 98 13.18 2.63 -2.35
CA LYS A 98 12.46 3.25 -1.24
C LYS A 98 12.74 4.76 -1.23
N VAL A 99 11.72 5.54 -0.93
CA VAL A 99 11.81 7.01 -0.82
C VAL A 99 11.73 7.38 0.66
N ASP A 100 12.73 8.12 1.15
CA ASP A 100 12.69 8.68 2.50
C ASP A 100 11.68 9.84 2.52
N PRO A 101 10.59 9.76 3.33
CA PRO A 101 9.60 10.83 3.43
C PRO A 101 10.19 12.18 3.87
N ASN A 102 11.33 12.19 4.56
CA ASN A 102 12.03 13.40 4.99
C ASN A 102 12.99 13.96 3.93
N ASN A 103 13.24 13.21 2.85
CA ASN A 103 14.20 13.57 1.81
C ASN A 103 13.78 13.09 0.41
N LEU A 104 12.60 13.54 -0.06
CA LEU A 104 12.15 13.26 -1.43
C LEU A 104 13.12 13.79 -2.50
N ALA A 105 13.88 14.85 -2.19
CA ALA A 105 14.84 15.44 -3.11
C ALA A 105 15.94 14.44 -3.55
N ALA A 106 16.26 13.44 -2.74
CA ALA A 106 17.18 12.37 -3.13
C ALA A 106 16.65 11.52 -4.31
N ALA A 107 15.33 11.36 -4.43
CA ALA A 107 14.69 10.56 -5.48
C ALA A 107 14.20 11.41 -6.67
N PHE A 108 13.73 12.62 -6.40
CA PHE A 108 13.07 13.47 -7.41
C PHE A 108 13.82 14.76 -7.73
N GLY A 109 14.95 15.03 -7.08
CA GLY A 109 15.77 16.22 -7.32
C GLY A 109 15.38 17.43 -6.45
N PRO A 110 16.18 18.51 -6.53
CA PRO A 110 16.02 19.69 -5.68
C PRO A 110 14.62 20.32 -5.78
N GLY A 111 14.11 20.82 -4.66
CA GLY A 111 12.81 21.50 -4.59
C GLY A 111 11.61 20.58 -4.37
N VAL A 112 11.78 19.26 -4.46
CA VAL A 112 10.71 18.29 -4.16
C VAL A 112 10.70 17.94 -2.67
N THR A 113 9.58 18.18 -2.01
CA THR A 113 9.37 17.88 -0.58
C THR A 113 7.98 17.29 -0.34
N LEU A 114 7.86 16.39 0.64
CA LEU A 114 6.58 15.86 1.08
C LEU A 114 6.00 16.78 2.15
N LYS A 115 4.84 17.39 1.87
CA LYS A 115 4.17 18.28 2.84
C LYS A 115 3.37 17.50 3.88
N ARG A 116 2.62 16.50 3.43
CA ARG A 116 1.78 15.61 4.26
C ARG A 116 1.26 14.45 3.43
N ILE A 117 0.91 13.38 4.13
CA ILE A 117 0.05 12.31 3.61
C ILE A 117 -1.29 12.41 4.33
N THR A 118 -2.38 12.29 3.58
CA THR A 118 -3.74 12.24 4.13
C THR A 118 -4.36 10.88 3.87
N LEU A 119 -5.16 10.42 4.82
CA LEU A 119 -6.00 9.24 4.67
C LEU A 119 -7.46 9.69 4.67
N GLU A 120 -8.23 9.16 3.72
CA GLU A 120 -9.67 9.37 3.60
C GLU A 120 -10.38 8.03 3.75
N ILE A 121 -11.45 8.03 4.55
CA ILE A 121 -12.42 6.93 4.56
C ILE A 121 -13.56 7.34 3.63
N THR A 122 -13.74 6.58 2.55
CA THR A 122 -14.71 6.83 1.48
C THR A 122 -15.57 5.59 1.23
N ASP A 123 -16.80 5.80 0.76
CA ASP A 123 -17.71 4.77 0.27
C ASP A 123 -17.49 4.44 -1.23
N ASP A 124 -16.52 5.11 -1.87
CA ASP A 124 -16.15 4.84 -3.25
C ASP A 124 -15.69 3.38 -3.45
N SER A 125 -16.03 2.83 -4.61
CA SER A 125 -15.59 1.50 -4.99
C SER A 125 -14.06 1.43 -5.12
N VAL A 126 -13.51 0.28 -4.73
CA VAL A 126 -12.07 0.00 -4.87
C VAL A 126 -11.66 0.14 -6.34
N THR A 127 -10.56 0.86 -6.58
CA THR A 127 -10.02 0.97 -7.94
C THR A 127 -9.27 -0.31 -8.30
N ALA A 128 -9.36 -0.72 -9.57
CA ALA A 128 -8.62 -1.83 -10.12
C ALA A 128 -8.11 -1.50 -11.53
N GLY A 129 -6.96 -2.05 -11.90
CA GLY A 129 -6.36 -1.95 -13.24
C GLY A 129 -5.53 -0.69 -13.51
N LYS A 130 -5.53 0.33 -12.65
CA LYS A 130 -4.76 1.56 -12.87
C LYS A 130 -3.26 1.32 -12.73
N ILE A 131 -2.86 0.58 -11.70
CA ILE A 131 -1.44 0.28 -11.45
C ILE A 131 -0.91 -0.68 -12.52
N VAL A 132 -1.73 -1.65 -12.93
CA VAL A 132 -1.40 -2.57 -14.03
C VAL A 132 -1.26 -1.85 -15.37
N ALA A 133 -2.15 -0.90 -15.67
CA ALA A 133 -2.05 -0.09 -16.89
C ALA A 133 -0.80 0.81 -16.90
N LEU A 134 -0.42 1.35 -15.73
CA LEU A 134 0.77 2.18 -15.59
C LEU A 134 2.07 1.35 -15.64
N LEU A 135 2.08 0.19 -15.01
CA LEU A 135 3.22 -0.74 -14.93
C LEU A 135 2.94 -1.95 -15.82
N GLY A 136 3.05 -1.77 -17.14
CA GLY A 136 2.64 -2.78 -18.12
C GLY A 136 3.29 -4.16 -17.96
N TRP A 137 4.48 -4.22 -17.36
CA TRP A 137 5.19 -5.46 -17.04
C TRP A 137 4.53 -6.27 -15.92
N LEU A 138 3.56 -5.74 -15.17
CA LEU A 138 2.80 -6.50 -14.17
C LEU A 138 1.93 -7.60 -14.78
N ASN A 139 1.63 -7.53 -16.07
CA ASN A 139 0.95 -8.59 -16.81
C ASN A 139 1.90 -9.51 -17.59
N ASP A 140 3.22 -9.27 -17.52
CA ASP A 140 4.20 -10.05 -18.26
C ASP A 140 4.62 -11.29 -17.45
N PRO A 141 4.29 -12.51 -17.90
CA PRO A 141 4.71 -13.74 -17.22
C PRO A 141 6.23 -13.88 -17.13
N ALA A 142 6.98 -13.31 -18.09
CA ALA A 142 8.45 -13.34 -18.05
C ALA A 142 9.02 -12.55 -16.86
N VAL A 143 8.25 -11.62 -16.29
CA VAL A 143 8.60 -10.85 -15.09
C VAL A 143 7.97 -11.45 -13.84
N MET A 144 6.68 -11.79 -13.90
CA MET A 144 5.88 -12.16 -12.73
C MET A 144 5.91 -13.65 -12.38
N GLU A 145 6.36 -14.53 -13.29
CA GLU A 145 6.54 -15.95 -13.03
C GLU A 145 8.03 -16.31 -12.85
N ASN A 146 8.29 -17.51 -12.33
CA ASN A 146 9.67 -18.01 -12.23
C ASN A 146 10.20 -18.45 -13.61
N PRO A 147 11.46 -18.13 -13.97
CA PRO A 147 12.51 -17.58 -13.11
C PRO A 147 12.56 -16.04 -13.06
N GLY A 148 11.71 -15.33 -13.81
CA GLY A 148 11.64 -13.86 -13.82
C GLY A 148 11.51 -13.26 -12.43
N TRP A 149 10.49 -13.67 -11.69
CA TRP A 149 10.21 -13.18 -10.35
C TRP A 149 11.38 -13.43 -9.39
N SER A 150 11.89 -14.65 -9.33
CA SER A 150 13.00 -15.00 -8.43
C SER A 150 14.33 -14.32 -8.78
N SER A 151 14.49 -13.87 -10.03
CA SER A 151 15.65 -13.10 -10.48
C SER A 151 15.62 -11.62 -10.07
N LEU A 152 14.48 -11.11 -9.62
CA LEU A 152 14.36 -9.74 -9.14
C LEU A 152 15.09 -9.55 -7.79
N PRO A 153 15.69 -8.37 -7.55
CA PRO A 153 16.21 -8.00 -6.24
C PRO A 153 15.15 -8.20 -5.14
N ILE A 154 15.58 -8.56 -3.94
CA ILE A 154 14.66 -8.84 -2.82
C ILE A 154 13.76 -7.64 -2.48
N ASP A 155 14.33 -6.44 -2.47
CA ASP A 155 13.57 -5.20 -2.23
C ASP A 155 12.56 -4.95 -3.34
N SER A 156 12.89 -5.32 -4.59
CA SER A 156 11.97 -5.21 -5.72
C SER A 156 10.78 -6.14 -5.55
N ARG A 157 11.02 -7.39 -5.18
CA ARG A 157 9.93 -8.35 -4.92
C ARG A 157 9.01 -7.88 -3.79
N GLY A 158 9.57 -7.34 -2.71
CA GLY A 158 8.79 -6.80 -1.60
C GLY A 158 7.91 -5.62 -2.00
N ALA A 159 8.48 -4.64 -2.71
CA ALA A 159 7.73 -3.47 -3.19
C ALA A 159 6.66 -3.84 -4.23
N ILE A 160 7.00 -4.70 -5.20
CA ILE A 160 6.09 -5.15 -6.26
C ILE A 160 4.93 -5.97 -5.69
N GLY A 161 5.20 -6.85 -4.73
CA GLY A 161 4.14 -7.58 -4.03
C GLY A 161 3.15 -6.66 -3.31
N ALA A 162 3.61 -5.51 -2.81
CA ALA A 162 2.77 -4.52 -2.14
C ALA A 162 2.10 -3.51 -3.09
N LEU A 163 2.48 -3.45 -4.37
CA LEU A 163 1.78 -2.62 -5.37
C LEU A 163 0.38 -3.13 -5.68
N LEU A 164 0.23 -4.46 -5.68
CA LEU A 164 -0.98 -5.16 -6.11
C LEU A 164 -1.79 -5.73 -4.95
N SER A 165 -1.52 -5.34 -3.70
CA SER A 165 -2.08 -5.92 -2.47
C SER A 165 -3.46 -6.55 -2.65
N HIS A 166 -3.41 -7.85 -2.93
CA HIS A 166 -4.46 -8.85 -2.93
C HIS A 166 -3.77 -10.15 -2.49
N TYR A 167 -4.08 -10.67 -1.31
CA TYR A 167 -3.91 -12.10 -0.98
C TYR A 167 -4.99 -12.51 0.02
N PRO A 168 -5.89 -13.42 -0.39
CA PRO A 168 -5.78 -14.84 -0.08
C PRO A 168 -5.83 -15.69 -1.37
N ASP A 169 -5.30 -16.90 -1.52
CA ASP A 169 -4.80 -17.93 -0.61
C ASP A 169 -3.66 -18.69 -1.32
N LEU A 170 -2.50 -18.89 -0.66
CA LEU A 170 -1.47 -19.83 -1.11
C LEU A 170 -1.79 -21.24 -0.59
N ARG A 171 -3.01 -21.71 -0.86
CA ARG A 171 -3.35 -23.14 -0.79
C ARG A 171 -3.81 -23.58 -2.16
N GLY A 172 -3.09 -24.58 -2.66
CA GLY A 172 -3.18 -25.02 -4.04
C GLY A 172 -4.58 -25.42 -4.44
N SER A 173 -5.01 -24.92 -5.59
CA SER A 173 -5.84 -25.70 -6.49
C SER A 173 -4.94 -26.66 -7.27
N ARG A 174 -4.51 -27.74 -6.61
CA ARG A 174 -4.31 -29.00 -7.31
C ARG A 174 -5.69 -29.67 -7.33
N LYS A 175 -6.24 -29.84 -8.53
CA LYS A 175 -7.22 -30.91 -8.77
C LYS A 175 -6.53 -32.26 -8.60
#